data_AF-A0A7Y2PL34-F1
#
_entry.id   AF-A0A7Y2PL34-F1
#
_cell.length_a   1.000
_cell.length_b   1.000
_cell.length_c   1.000
_cell.angle_alpha   90.00
_cell.angle_beta   90.00
_cell.angle_gamma   90.00
#
_symmetry.space_group_name_H-M   'P 1'
#
loop_
_entity.id
_entity.type
_entity.pdbx_description
1 polymer ?
#
loop_
_entity_poly.entity_id
_entity_poly.type
_entity_poly.pdbx_seq_one_letter_code
_entity_poly.pdbx_strand_id
1 'polypeptide(L)'
;EQFDGRVLFTAESAGRREVLLELLERLKLRPKNVENWPDFVASKHRLAITIAPLDEGLLLDDPALALIAESPLFGQRVMQRRRREKRADANNDAVIKNLTELREGAPVVHIDHGVGRYQGLATLEVDNQVAEFLTLEYAEGAKLYVPVANLHLIARYTGSDDELAPLHRLGSETWQKAKRKAAEQVRDVAAELLDIYARRAAREGHAFADPKADYATFSAGFPFEETPDQQTT
;
A
#
# COMPACT_ATOMS: atom_id res chain seq x y z
N GLU A 1 -11.20 27.33 35.28
CA GLU A 1 -10.98 26.90 36.68
C GLU A 1 -9.56 26.34 36.79
N GLN A 2 -8.78 26.77 37.78
CA GLN A 2 -7.38 26.39 37.93
C GLN A 2 -7.28 25.01 38.58
N PHE A 3 -6.88 23.99 37.82
CA PHE A 3 -6.49 22.70 38.39
C PHE A 3 -5.11 22.87 39.06
N ASP A 4 -5.04 22.65 40.37
CA ASP A 4 -3.80 22.83 41.15
C ASP A 4 -2.97 21.54 41.29
N GLY A 5 -3.45 20.44 40.70
CA GLY A 5 -2.75 19.16 40.64
C GLY A 5 -1.65 19.09 39.58
N ARG A 6 -1.07 17.89 39.40
CA ARG A 6 -0.05 17.63 38.37
C ARG A 6 -0.70 17.12 37.10
N VAL A 7 -0.18 17.54 35.95
CA VAL A 7 -0.73 17.20 34.64
C VAL A 7 0.29 16.41 33.82
N LEU A 8 -0.16 15.29 33.26
CA LEU A 8 0.57 14.49 32.28
C LEU A 8 -0.13 14.60 30.93
N PHE A 9 0.57 15.14 29.94
CA PHE A 9 0.16 15.09 28.54
C PHE A 9 0.62 13.78 27.92
N THR A 10 -0.22 13.14 27.11
CA THR A 10 0.17 11.93 26.38
C THR A 10 0.07 12.15 24.89
N ALA A 11 1.15 11.88 24.16
CA ALA A 11 1.20 11.90 22.70
C ALA A 11 1.27 10.47 22.16
N GLU A 12 0.73 10.21 20.98
CA GLU A 12 0.71 8.83 20.46
C GLU A 12 2.06 8.32 19.92
N SER A 13 2.95 9.25 19.54
CA SER A 13 4.25 8.93 18.97
C SER A 13 5.26 10.04 19.27
N ALA A 14 6.54 9.75 19.06
CA ALA A 14 7.61 10.72 19.26
C ALA A 14 7.44 11.98 18.39
N GLY A 15 7.04 11.85 17.12
CA GLY A 15 6.81 13.00 16.25
C GLY A 15 5.65 13.89 16.74
N ARG A 16 4.56 13.28 17.19
CA ARG A 16 3.40 14.01 17.73
C ARG A 16 3.72 14.70 19.06
N ARG A 17 4.60 14.09 19.87
CA ARG A 17 5.11 14.70 21.11
C ARG A 17 5.81 16.04 20.81
N GLU A 18 6.63 16.11 19.77
CA GLU A 18 7.32 17.35 19.39
C GLU A 18 6.33 18.43 18.95
N VAL A 19 5.33 18.08 18.14
CA VAL A 19 4.25 19.00 17.74
C VAL A 19 3.47 19.53 18.96
N LEU A 20 3.15 18.64 19.91
CA LEU A 20 2.44 19.02 21.13
C LEU A 20 3.31 19.92 22.02
N LEU A 21 4.62 19.68 22.09
CA LEU A 21 5.57 20.55 22.80
C LEU A 21 5.63 21.96 22.18
N GLU A 22 5.69 22.08 20.86
CA GLU A 22 5.67 23.38 20.17
C GLU A 22 4.39 24.16 20.46
N LEU A 23 3.23 23.48 20.46
CA LEU A 23 1.94 24.10 20.77
C LEU A 23 1.87 24.58 22.23
N LEU A 24 2.33 23.75 23.17
CA LEU A 24 2.38 24.09 24.59
C LEU A 24 3.36 25.24 24.85
N GLU A 25 4.49 25.30 24.13
CA GLU A 25 5.45 26.39 24.25
C GLU A 25 4.86 27.74 23.85
N ARG A 26 4.02 27.79 22.79
CA ARG A 26 3.27 29.01 22.41
C ARG A 26 2.35 29.51 23.53
N LEU A 27 1.86 28.60 24.36
CA LEU A 27 1.05 28.88 25.55
C LEU A 27 1.90 29.10 26.82
N LYS A 28 3.24 29.15 26.69
CA LYS A 28 4.20 29.26 27.79
C LYS A 28 4.18 28.08 28.78
N LEU A 29 3.66 26.93 28.35
CA LEU A 29 3.67 25.69 29.12
C LEU A 29 4.88 24.85 28.71
N ARG A 30 5.66 24.38 29.69
CA ARG A 30 6.90 23.63 29.45
C ARG A 30 6.89 22.30 30.22
N PRO A 31 6.17 21.28 29.73
CA PRO A 31 6.13 19.98 30.39
C PRO A 31 7.49 19.26 30.30
N LYS A 32 7.81 18.46 31.30
CA LYS A 32 9.02 17.60 31.32
C LYS A 32 8.75 16.24 30.70
N ASN A 33 9.65 15.77 29.84
CA ASN A 33 9.53 14.44 29.26
C ASN A 33 9.76 13.36 30.34
N VAL A 34 8.85 12.39 30.41
CA VAL A 34 8.92 11.21 31.28
C VAL A 34 8.64 9.97 30.44
N GLU A 35 9.28 8.84 30.77
CA GLU A 35 9.19 7.65 29.91
C GLU A 35 7.84 6.94 30.02
N ASN A 36 7.23 6.94 31.20
CA ASN A 36 5.98 6.22 31.46
C ASN A 36 5.18 6.82 32.64
N TRP A 37 4.00 6.24 32.91
CA TRP A 37 3.12 6.63 34.02
C TRP A 37 3.77 6.45 35.41
N PRO A 38 4.39 5.30 35.76
CA PRO A 38 5.12 5.17 37.01
C PRO A 38 6.14 6.28 37.27
N ASP A 39 6.91 6.66 36.25
CA ASP A 39 7.91 7.73 36.36
C ASP A 39 7.25 9.08 36.62
N PHE A 40 6.11 9.36 36.00
CA PHE A 40 5.33 10.57 36.29
C PHE A 40 4.86 10.61 37.74
N VAL A 41 4.27 9.51 38.23
CA VAL A 41 3.75 9.41 39.60
C VAL A 41 4.87 9.60 40.62
N ALA A 42 6.04 8.98 40.38
CA ALA A 42 7.24 9.09 41.20
C ALA A 42 7.94 10.47 41.11
N SER A 43 7.79 11.16 39.97
CA SER A 43 8.34 12.51 39.80
C SER A 43 7.62 13.54 40.68
N LYS A 44 8.14 14.78 40.75
CA LYS A 44 7.44 15.93 41.36
C LYS A 44 7.10 17.02 40.34
N HIS A 45 7.12 16.68 39.05
CA HIS A 45 6.89 17.64 37.98
C HIS A 45 5.41 18.04 37.92
N ARG A 46 5.14 19.35 37.91
CA ARG A 46 3.78 19.87 37.78
C ARG A 46 3.19 19.59 36.39
N LEU A 47 4.01 19.68 35.35
CA LEU A 47 3.64 19.40 33.97
C LEU A 47 4.63 18.38 33.41
N ALA A 48 4.13 17.28 32.87
CA ALA A 48 4.93 16.24 32.23
C ALA A 48 4.33 15.82 30.89
N ILE A 49 5.12 15.19 30.04
CA ILE A 49 4.68 14.63 28.76
C ILE A 49 5.30 13.24 28.55
N THR A 50 4.52 12.30 28.03
CA THR A 50 4.98 10.94 27.71
C THR A 50 4.34 10.45 26.40
N ILE A 51 4.86 9.34 25.87
CA ILE A 51 4.29 8.68 24.69
C ILE A 51 3.39 7.55 25.18
N ALA A 52 2.07 7.70 24.97
CA ALA A 52 1.10 6.67 25.30
C ALA A 52 -0.08 6.72 24.32
N PRO A 53 -0.57 5.55 23.85
CA PRO A 53 -1.69 5.47 22.91
C PRO A 53 -3.04 5.58 23.64
N LEU A 54 -3.34 6.75 24.21
CA LEU A 54 -4.59 6.99 24.96
C LEU A 54 -5.55 7.87 24.17
N ASP A 55 -6.79 7.41 24.03
CA ASP A 55 -7.87 8.13 23.35
C ASP A 55 -8.60 9.10 24.29
N GLU A 56 -8.70 8.75 25.57
CA GLU A 56 -9.39 9.53 26.60
C GLU A 56 -8.43 9.93 27.73
N GLY A 57 -8.70 11.10 28.30
CA GLY A 57 -8.01 11.57 29.49
C GLY A 57 -8.57 10.96 30.77
N LEU A 58 -7.89 11.20 31.89
CA LEU A 58 -8.32 10.79 33.21
C LEU A 58 -8.09 11.94 34.20
N LEU A 59 -9.03 12.15 35.12
CA LEU A 59 -8.84 13.04 36.26
C LEU A 59 -8.92 12.23 37.55
N LEU A 60 -7.90 12.35 38.39
CA LEU A 60 -7.81 11.75 39.71
C LEU A 60 -7.89 12.86 40.76
N ASP A 61 -8.78 12.70 41.73
CA ASP A 61 -8.94 13.65 42.82
C ASP A 61 -7.88 13.46 43.92
N ASP A 62 -7.53 12.20 44.23
CA ASP A 62 -6.48 11.86 45.21
C ASP A 62 -5.59 10.69 44.72
N PRO A 63 -4.29 10.91 44.45
CA PRO A 63 -3.62 12.21 44.39
C PRO A 63 -4.13 13.06 43.22
N ALA A 64 -4.14 14.39 43.36
CA ALA A 64 -4.60 15.32 42.33
C ALA A 64 -3.74 15.24 41.05
N LEU A 65 -4.14 14.39 40.11
CA LEU A 65 -3.45 14.12 38.85
C LEU A 65 -4.43 14.23 37.68
N ALA A 66 -4.03 14.93 36.63
CA ALA A 66 -4.76 14.97 35.37
C ALA A 66 -3.91 14.33 34.27
N LEU A 67 -4.50 13.38 33.55
CA LEU A 67 -3.98 12.83 32.32
C LEU A 67 -4.77 13.43 31.16
N ILE A 68 -4.07 14.13 30.28
CA ILE A 68 -4.65 14.76 29.10
C ILE A 68 -4.19 13.99 27.87
N ALA A 69 -5.11 13.25 27.28
CA ALA A 69 -4.91 12.60 26.00
C ALA A 69 -4.78 13.65 24.88
N GLU A 70 -4.07 13.28 23.82
CA GLU A 70 -3.94 14.13 22.63
C GLU A 70 -5.29 14.26 21.89
N SER A 71 -6.06 13.17 21.77
CA SER A 71 -7.28 13.13 20.97
C SER A 71 -8.34 14.18 21.37
N PRO A 72 -8.64 14.44 22.66
CA PRO A 72 -9.55 15.51 23.06
C PRO A 72 -9.04 16.92 22.77
N LEU A 73 -7.72 17.13 22.71
CA LEU A 73 -7.12 18.45 22.43
C LEU A 73 -7.26 18.86 20.95
N PHE A 74 -7.38 17.89 20.05
CA PHE A 74 -7.46 18.12 18.59
C PHE A 74 -8.83 17.77 17.98
N GLY A 75 -9.83 17.47 18.83
CA GLY A 75 -11.18 17.06 18.43
C GLY A 75 -11.25 15.60 17.97
N GLN A 76 -12.46 15.02 17.95
CA GLN A 76 -12.73 13.62 17.57
C GLN A 76 -12.26 13.31 16.13
N ARG A 77 -10.97 13.04 15.95
CA ARG A 77 -10.40 12.42 14.76
C ARG A 77 -10.50 10.91 14.96
N VAL A 78 -11.38 10.27 14.18
CA VAL A 78 -11.50 8.81 14.17
C VAL A 78 -10.25 8.24 13.52
N MET A 79 -9.27 7.84 14.34
CA MET A 79 -7.99 7.32 13.87
C MET A 79 -8.13 5.87 13.38
N GLN A 80 -8.10 5.65 12.06
CA GLN A 80 -8.05 4.30 11.48
C GLN A 80 -6.65 3.69 11.60
N ARG A 81 -6.40 3.02 12.72
CA ARG A 81 -5.06 2.54 13.12
C ARG A 81 -4.57 1.23 12.48
N ARG A 82 -5.28 0.61 11.53
CA ARG A 82 -5.03 -0.81 11.16
C ARG A 82 -4.40 -1.12 9.80
N ARG A 83 -4.05 -0.14 8.96
CA ARG A 83 -3.59 -0.45 7.58
C ARG A 83 -2.11 -0.25 7.28
N ARG A 84 -1.31 0.17 8.26
CA ARG A 84 0.05 0.69 8.05
C ARG A 84 1.13 -0.37 7.80
N GLU A 85 0.91 -1.65 8.12
CA GLU A 85 2.01 -2.65 8.13
C GLU A 85 2.05 -3.62 6.94
N LYS A 86 1.06 -3.66 6.05
CA LYS A 86 0.95 -4.75 5.05
C LYS A 86 1.27 -4.41 3.58
N ARG A 87 1.73 -3.20 3.26
CA ARG A 87 1.85 -2.77 1.85
C ARG A 87 3.24 -2.93 1.21
N ALA A 88 4.29 -3.23 1.96
CA ALA A 88 5.65 -3.22 1.42
C ALA A 88 6.03 -4.49 0.59
N ASP A 89 5.40 -5.64 0.84
CA ASP A 89 5.81 -6.92 0.22
C ASP A 89 4.96 -7.36 -0.99
N ALA A 90 3.99 -6.54 -1.42
CA ALA A 90 2.90 -7.02 -2.29
C ALA A 90 3.29 -7.29 -3.76
N ASN A 91 4.41 -6.80 -4.27
CA ASN A 91 4.66 -6.82 -5.73
C ASN A 91 5.19 -8.15 -6.28
N ASN A 92 6.02 -8.88 -5.53
CA ASN A 92 6.47 -10.22 -5.94
C ASN A 92 5.52 -11.34 -5.47
N ASP A 93 4.85 -11.14 -4.33
CA ASP A 93 3.83 -12.04 -3.81
C ASP A 93 2.57 -12.09 -4.66
N ALA A 94 2.22 -11.00 -5.37
CA ALA A 94 1.00 -10.95 -6.18
C ALA A 94 1.03 -11.92 -7.36
N VAL A 95 2.18 -12.07 -8.03
CA VAL A 95 2.32 -12.97 -9.20
C VAL A 95 2.21 -14.45 -8.77
N ILE A 96 2.84 -14.80 -7.64
CA ILE A 96 2.80 -16.16 -7.08
C ILE A 96 1.43 -16.46 -6.45
N LYS A 97 0.82 -15.52 -5.73
CA LYS A 97 -0.55 -15.67 -5.20
C LYS A 97 -1.58 -15.91 -6.30
N ASN A 98 -1.45 -15.21 -7.43
CA ASN A 98 -2.38 -15.34 -8.56
C ASN A 98 -2.40 -16.73 -9.21
N LEU A 99 -1.32 -17.51 -9.10
CA LEU A 99 -1.26 -18.88 -9.64
C LEU A 99 -1.87 -19.92 -8.67
N THR A 100 -1.73 -19.70 -7.36
CA THR A 100 -2.31 -20.57 -6.32
C THR A 100 -3.85 -20.54 -6.27
N GLU A 101 -4.46 -19.50 -6.84
CA GLU A 101 -5.92 -19.32 -6.91
C GLU A 101 -6.53 -19.80 -8.24
N LEU A 102 -5.74 -20.40 -9.13
CA LEU A 102 -6.22 -20.90 -10.42
C LEU A 102 -7.17 -22.09 -10.24
N ARG A 103 -8.37 -21.96 -10.79
CA ARG A 103 -9.37 -23.03 -10.91
C ARG A 103 -9.16 -23.79 -12.21
N GLU A 104 -9.46 -25.08 -12.22
CA GLU A 104 -9.52 -25.86 -13.47
C GLU A 104 -10.48 -25.18 -14.47
N GLY A 105 -10.07 -25.13 -15.74
CA GLY A 105 -10.74 -24.38 -16.80
C GLY A 105 -10.38 -22.90 -16.89
N ALA A 106 -9.68 -22.32 -15.91
CA ALA A 106 -9.30 -20.91 -15.95
C ALA A 106 -8.35 -20.61 -17.14
N PRO A 107 -8.51 -19.46 -17.82
CA PRO A 107 -7.62 -19.06 -18.90
C PRO A 107 -6.25 -18.63 -18.37
N VAL A 108 -5.22 -19.17 -19.01
CA VAL A 108 -3.83 -18.98 -18.63
C VAL A 108 -3.01 -18.66 -19.88
N VAL A 109 -2.05 -17.76 -19.75
CA VAL A 109 -1.14 -17.36 -20.81
C VAL A 109 0.24 -17.96 -20.56
N HIS A 110 0.73 -18.72 -21.52
CA HIS A 110 2.13 -19.10 -21.59
C HIS A 110 2.87 -18.12 -22.50
N ILE A 111 4.04 -17.63 -22.08
CA ILE A 111 4.81 -16.60 -22.81
C ILE A 111 5.14 -16.98 -24.27
N ASP A 112 5.40 -18.27 -24.53
CA ASP A 112 5.75 -18.79 -25.87
C ASP A 112 4.59 -19.40 -26.67
N HIS A 113 3.58 -19.93 -25.99
CA HIS A 113 2.51 -20.72 -26.62
C HIS A 113 1.16 -20.01 -26.64
N GLY A 114 1.04 -18.89 -25.93
CA GLY A 114 -0.18 -18.09 -25.87
C GLY A 114 -1.19 -18.64 -24.88
N VAL A 115 -2.45 -18.30 -25.14
CA VAL A 115 -3.56 -18.54 -24.21
C VAL A 115 -4.09 -19.96 -24.35
N GLY A 116 -4.16 -20.66 -23.21
CA GLY A 116 -4.74 -22.00 -23.02
C GLY A 116 -5.57 -22.07 -21.74
N ARG A 117 -6.01 -23.28 -21.37
CA ARG A 117 -6.86 -23.55 -20.20
C ARG A 117 -6.11 -24.40 -19.19
N TYR A 118 -6.17 -24.03 -17.92
CA TYR A 118 -5.56 -24.82 -16.86
C TYR A 118 -6.36 -26.10 -16.59
N GLN A 119 -5.69 -27.24 -16.54
CA GLN A 119 -6.30 -28.58 -16.35
C GLN A 119 -5.79 -29.30 -15.09
N GLY A 120 -5.19 -28.58 -14.14
CA GLY A 120 -4.65 -29.17 -12.91
C GLY A 120 -3.16 -29.51 -12.97
N LEU A 121 -2.67 -30.10 -11.87
CA LEU A 121 -1.34 -30.68 -11.77
C LEU A 121 -1.39 -32.16 -12.15
N ALA A 122 -0.42 -32.61 -12.92
CA ALA A 122 -0.22 -34.00 -13.28
C ALA A 122 1.17 -34.46 -12.85
N THR A 123 1.23 -35.62 -12.21
CA THR A 123 2.48 -36.27 -11.86
C THR A 123 2.85 -37.22 -12.99
N LEU A 124 4.02 -37.01 -13.59
CA LEU A 124 4.54 -37.81 -14.70
C LEU A 124 5.91 -38.38 -14.32
N GLU A 125 6.17 -39.62 -14.72
CA GLU A 125 7.47 -40.24 -14.56
C GLU A 125 8.29 -40.01 -15.84
N VAL A 126 9.39 -39.27 -15.71
CA VAL A 126 10.33 -38.97 -16.79
C VAL A 126 11.71 -39.41 -16.34
N ASP A 127 12.39 -40.23 -17.14
CA ASP A 127 13.74 -40.75 -16.84
C ASP A 127 13.85 -41.39 -15.43
N ASN A 128 12.86 -42.20 -15.03
CA ASN A 128 12.80 -42.88 -13.73
C ASN A 128 12.69 -41.93 -12.52
N GLN A 129 12.34 -40.66 -12.76
CA GLN A 129 12.06 -39.67 -11.73
C GLN A 129 10.62 -39.20 -11.83
N VAL A 130 9.94 -39.18 -10.69
CA VAL A 130 8.59 -38.66 -10.57
C VAL A 130 8.67 -37.13 -10.48
N ALA A 131 8.06 -36.44 -11.44
CA ALA A 131 8.04 -34.98 -11.50
C ALA A 131 6.60 -34.45 -11.67
N GLU A 132 6.35 -33.28 -11.10
CA GLU A 132 5.06 -32.60 -11.19
C GLU A 132 5.06 -31.58 -12.34
N PHE A 133 3.97 -31.60 -13.10
CA PHE A 133 3.75 -30.72 -14.24
C PHE A 133 2.39 -30.05 -14.13
N LEU A 134 2.34 -28.78 -14.49
CA LEU A 134 1.11 -28.05 -14.78
C LEU A 134 0.57 -28.50 -16.14
N THR A 135 -0.68 -28.95 -16.20
CA THR A 135 -1.32 -29.35 -17.46
C THR A 135 -2.11 -28.18 -18.01
N LEU A 136 -1.83 -27.81 -19.26
CA LEU A 136 -2.57 -26.80 -20.02
C LEU A 136 -3.19 -27.42 -21.27
N GLU A 137 -4.43 -27.06 -21.56
CA GLU A 137 -5.14 -27.45 -22.79
C GLU A 137 -5.23 -26.27 -23.76
N TYR A 138 -4.98 -26.57 -25.03
CA TYR A 138 -5.00 -25.65 -26.16
C TYR A 138 -6.07 -26.09 -27.17
N ALA A 139 -6.24 -25.32 -28.24
CA ALA A 139 -7.20 -25.64 -29.29
C ALA A 139 -6.99 -27.06 -29.84
N GLU A 140 -8.10 -27.69 -30.28
CA GLU A 140 -8.12 -29.06 -30.81
C GLU A 140 -7.76 -30.15 -29.78
N GLY A 141 -7.89 -29.85 -28.48
CA GLY A 141 -7.62 -30.80 -27.40
C GLY A 141 -6.14 -31.08 -27.17
N ALA A 142 -5.26 -30.26 -27.74
CA ALA A 142 -3.81 -30.42 -27.57
C ALA A 142 -3.38 -30.05 -26.15
N LYS A 143 -2.54 -30.88 -25.53
CA LYS A 143 -2.08 -30.69 -24.14
C LYS A 143 -0.60 -30.30 -24.09
N LEU A 144 -0.28 -29.37 -23.20
CA LEU A 144 1.07 -28.95 -22.86
C LEU A 144 1.32 -29.22 -21.38
N TYR A 145 2.44 -29.88 -21.07
CA TYR A 145 2.88 -30.14 -19.70
C TYR A 145 4.06 -29.21 -19.38
N VAL A 146 3.86 -28.31 -18.42
CA VAL A 146 4.86 -27.33 -18.01
C VAL A 146 5.42 -27.73 -16.65
N PRO A 147 6.73 -27.96 -16.50
CA PRO A 147 7.31 -28.29 -15.19
C PRO A 147 6.98 -27.20 -14.16
N VAL A 148 6.73 -27.59 -12.91
CA VAL A 148 6.50 -26.63 -11.81
C VAL A 148 7.67 -25.65 -11.63
N ALA A 149 8.90 -26.07 -11.97
CA ALA A 149 10.07 -25.20 -11.97
C ALA A 149 9.95 -24.00 -12.95
N ASN A 150 9.13 -24.13 -14.00
CA ASN A 150 8.96 -23.14 -15.06
C ASN A 150 7.66 -22.32 -14.93
N LEU A 151 7.05 -22.27 -13.73
CA LEU A 151 5.82 -21.49 -13.50
C LEU A 151 5.98 -19.99 -13.77
N HIS A 152 7.20 -19.44 -13.75
CA HIS A 152 7.48 -18.05 -14.11
C HIS A 152 7.16 -17.69 -15.58
N LEU A 153 6.99 -18.70 -16.46
CA LEU A 153 6.57 -18.51 -17.85
C LEU A 153 5.05 -18.39 -18.01
N ILE A 154 4.32 -18.58 -16.91
CA ILE A 154 2.87 -18.66 -16.86
C ILE A 154 2.31 -17.42 -16.16
N ALA A 155 1.31 -16.81 -16.79
CA ALA A 155 0.55 -15.72 -16.22
C ALA A 155 -0.95 -16.00 -16.33
N ARG A 156 -1.73 -15.53 -15.36
CA ARG A 156 -3.20 -15.54 -15.49
C ARG A 156 -3.62 -14.64 -16.64
N TYR A 157 -4.58 -15.06 -17.45
CA TYR A 157 -5.19 -14.19 -18.45
C TYR A 157 -6.08 -13.16 -17.76
N THR A 158 -5.84 -11.88 -18.00
CA THR A 158 -6.62 -10.77 -17.42
C THR A 158 -7.37 -9.97 -18.50
N GLY A 159 -7.67 -10.61 -19.64
CA GLY A 159 -8.44 -9.97 -20.70
C GLY A 159 -9.94 -9.93 -20.38
N SER A 160 -10.76 -9.84 -21.43
CA SER A 160 -12.22 -9.98 -21.32
C SER A 160 -12.62 -11.30 -20.66
N ASP A 161 -13.91 -11.42 -20.31
CA ASP A 161 -14.54 -12.57 -19.65
C ASP A 161 -13.86 -13.94 -19.88
N ASP A 162 -13.71 -14.74 -18.82
CA ASP A 162 -12.95 -15.98 -18.83
C ASP A 162 -13.47 -16.97 -19.90
N GLU A 163 -14.77 -16.97 -20.17
CA GLU A 163 -15.40 -17.81 -21.21
C GLU A 163 -15.04 -17.41 -22.64
N LEU A 164 -14.78 -16.12 -22.88
CA LEU A 164 -14.45 -15.58 -24.20
C LEU A 164 -12.94 -15.59 -24.50
N ALA A 165 -12.11 -16.00 -23.54
CA ALA A 165 -10.68 -16.02 -23.73
C ALA A 165 -10.29 -16.96 -24.89
N PRO A 166 -9.47 -16.48 -25.86
CA PRO A 166 -9.14 -17.23 -27.05
C PRO A 166 -8.30 -18.47 -26.71
N LEU A 167 -8.56 -19.61 -27.35
CA LEU A 167 -7.65 -20.76 -27.33
C LEU A 167 -6.70 -20.68 -28.53
N HIS A 168 -5.40 -20.62 -28.26
CA HIS A 168 -4.40 -20.72 -29.32
C HIS A 168 -4.11 -22.18 -29.68
N ARG A 169 -3.57 -22.42 -30.88
CA ARG A 169 -3.08 -23.74 -31.31
C ARG A 169 -1.59 -23.87 -31.00
N LEU A 170 -1.18 -24.99 -30.41
CA LEU A 170 0.23 -25.31 -30.20
C LEU A 170 0.97 -25.40 -31.55
N GLY A 171 2.17 -24.81 -31.61
CA GLY A 171 2.99 -24.77 -32.83
C GLY A 171 2.54 -23.76 -33.89
N SER A 172 1.44 -23.01 -33.67
CA SER A 172 1.00 -21.97 -34.60
C SER A 172 1.81 -20.68 -34.45
N GLU A 173 2.16 -20.05 -35.57
CA GLU A 173 2.79 -18.72 -35.58
C GLU A 173 1.83 -17.58 -35.21
N THR A 174 0.53 -17.85 -35.05
CA THR A 174 -0.49 -16.83 -34.75
C THR A 174 -0.16 -16.05 -33.49
N TRP A 175 0.21 -16.73 -32.42
CA TRP A 175 0.64 -16.10 -31.16
C TRP A 175 1.90 -15.26 -31.33
N GLN A 176 2.91 -15.80 -32.02
CA GLN A 176 4.18 -15.07 -32.23
C GLN A 176 3.97 -13.80 -33.06
N LYS A 177 3.09 -13.85 -34.07
CA LYS A 177 2.70 -12.66 -34.86
C LYS A 177 1.94 -11.65 -34.01
N ALA A 178 1.01 -12.10 -33.17
CA ALA A 178 0.26 -11.24 -32.25
C ALA A 178 1.20 -10.56 -31.23
N LYS A 179 2.12 -11.33 -30.63
CA LYS A 179 3.15 -10.85 -29.69
C LYS A 179 4.04 -9.79 -30.32
N ARG A 180 4.53 -10.04 -31.55
CA ARG A 180 5.37 -9.07 -32.28
C ARG A 180 4.59 -7.78 -32.58
N LYS A 181 3.36 -7.89 -33.08
CA LYS A 181 2.51 -6.73 -33.36
C LYS A 181 2.22 -5.90 -32.10
N ALA A 182 1.95 -6.57 -30.97
CA ALA A 182 1.76 -5.89 -29.69
C ALA A 182 3.04 -5.17 -29.23
N ALA A 183 4.21 -5.81 -29.37
CA ALA A 183 5.50 -5.19 -29.03
C ALA A 183 5.80 -3.95 -29.89
N GLU A 184 5.50 -4.01 -31.18
CA GLU A 184 5.62 -2.86 -32.09
C GLU A 184 4.70 -1.71 -31.66
N GLN A 185 3.42 -1.99 -31.40
CA GLN A 185 2.47 -0.97 -30.93
C GLN A 185 2.88 -0.33 -29.59
N VAL A 186 3.35 -1.13 -28.64
CA VAL A 186 3.85 -0.63 -27.35
C VAL A 186 5.06 0.29 -27.55
N ARG A 187 5.98 -0.08 -28.46
CA ARG A 187 7.14 0.75 -28.78
C ARG A 187 6.73 2.09 -29.40
N ASP A 188 5.77 2.07 -30.32
CA ASP A 188 5.30 3.28 -31.00
C ASP A 188 4.62 4.24 -30.01
N VAL A 189 3.76 3.72 -29.12
CA VAL A 189 3.13 4.51 -28.04
C VAL A 189 4.17 5.05 -27.08
N ALA A 190 5.17 4.24 -26.69
CA ALA A 190 6.25 4.70 -25.82
C ALA A 190 7.06 5.83 -26.47
N ALA A 191 7.34 5.74 -27.77
CA ALA A 191 8.03 6.79 -28.51
C ALA A 191 7.20 8.08 -28.59
N GLU A 192 5.88 7.97 -28.83
CA GLU A 192 4.97 9.11 -28.85
C GLU A 192 4.90 9.80 -27.47
N LEU A 193 4.75 9.03 -26.39
CA LEU A 193 4.77 9.57 -25.03
C LEU A 193 6.10 10.26 -24.72
N LEU A 194 7.22 9.66 -25.11
CA LEU A 194 8.54 10.26 -24.91
C LEU A 194 8.66 11.60 -25.64
N ASP A 195 8.18 11.70 -26.88
CA ASP A 195 8.16 12.95 -27.64
C ASP A 195 7.24 14.01 -26.98
N ILE A 196 6.05 13.62 -26.51
CA ILE A 196 5.15 14.51 -25.77
C ILE A 196 5.84 15.04 -24.50
N TYR A 197 6.49 14.19 -23.71
CA TYR A 197 7.20 14.59 -22.50
C TYR A 197 8.42 15.46 -22.81
N ALA A 198 9.17 15.15 -23.86
CA ALA A 198 10.31 15.95 -24.30
C ALA A 198 9.86 17.36 -24.73
N ARG A 199 8.81 17.45 -25.54
CA ARG A 199 8.21 18.75 -25.95
C ARG A 199 7.65 19.52 -24.75
N ARG A 200 7.05 18.83 -23.78
CA ARG A 200 6.55 19.44 -22.55
C ARG A 200 7.70 19.99 -21.69
N ALA A 201 8.80 19.25 -21.57
CA ALA A 201 9.95 19.68 -20.77
C ALA A 201 10.75 20.81 -21.44
N ALA A 202 10.80 20.85 -22.78
CA ALA A 202 11.48 21.90 -23.53
C ALA A 202 10.75 23.25 -23.54
N ARG A 203 9.44 23.25 -23.28
CA ARG A 203 8.64 24.48 -23.21
C ARG A 203 8.66 25.02 -21.78
N GLU A 204 8.99 26.29 -21.62
CA GLU A 204 8.76 26.98 -20.36
C GLU A 204 7.25 27.11 -20.13
N GLY A 205 6.79 26.61 -18.98
CA GLY A 205 5.41 26.72 -18.52
C GLY A 205 5.23 27.88 -17.54
N HIS A 206 4.01 28.03 -17.04
CA HIS A 206 3.73 28.95 -15.95
C HIS A 206 4.02 28.29 -14.61
N ALA A 207 4.99 28.83 -13.86
CA ALA A 207 5.24 28.42 -12.48
C ALA A 207 4.30 29.18 -11.53
N PHE A 208 3.45 28.45 -10.82
CA PHE A 208 2.62 29.05 -9.76
C PHE A 208 3.49 29.40 -8.55
N ALA A 209 3.24 30.55 -7.94
CA ALA A 209 3.88 30.94 -6.68
C ALA A 209 3.37 30.05 -5.53
N ASP A 210 4.21 29.84 -4.52
CA ASP A 210 3.86 29.06 -3.34
C ASP A 210 2.73 29.77 -2.54
N PRO A 211 1.52 29.18 -2.48
CA PRO A 211 0.35 29.82 -1.88
C PRO A 211 0.39 29.86 -0.34
N LYS A 212 1.31 29.14 0.33
CA LYS A 212 1.52 29.12 1.80
C LYS A 212 0.25 29.32 2.65
N ALA A 213 -0.03 30.56 3.06
CA ALA A 213 -1.12 30.93 3.96
C ALA A 213 -2.51 30.68 3.35
N ASP A 214 -2.67 30.90 2.04
CA ASP A 214 -3.93 30.70 1.35
C ASP A 214 -4.26 29.20 1.26
N TYR A 215 -3.25 28.36 1.04
CA TYR A 215 -3.42 26.90 1.04
C TYR A 215 -3.76 26.36 2.44
N ALA A 216 -3.11 26.86 3.50
CA ALA A 216 -3.43 26.47 4.87
C ALA A 216 -4.86 26.85 5.28
N THR A 217 -5.34 28.00 4.82
CA THR A 217 -6.72 28.45 5.06
C THR A 217 -7.73 27.58 4.30
N PHE A 218 -7.40 27.23 3.06
CA PHE A 218 -8.22 26.35 2.23
C PHE A 218 -8.30 24.92 2.79
N SER A 219 -7.17 24.32 3.16
CA SER A 219 -7.12 22.95 3.68
C SER A 219 -7.78 22.83 5.06
N ALA A 220 -7.69 23.87 5.91
CA ALA A 220 -8.40 23.92 7.18
C ALA A 220 -9.95 23.90 7.03
N GLY A 221 -10.46 24.28 5.86
CA GLY A 221 -11.89 24.19 5.53
C GLY A 221 -12.37 22.77 5.24
N PHE A 222 -11.47 21.81 5.07
CA PHE A 222 -11.78 20.41 4.80
C PHE A 222 -11.55 19.55 6.07
N PRO A 223 -12.60 19.10 6.77
CA PRO A 223 -12.49 18.48 8.10
C PRO A 223 -12.16 16.98 8.02
N PHE A 224 -11.19 16.60 7.19
CA PHE A 224 -10.71 15.22 7.07
C PHE A 224 -9.20 15.18 7.05
N GLU A 225 -8.60 14.15 7.66
CA GLU A 225 -7.17 13.90 7.50
C GLU A 225 -6.92 13.25 6.14
N GLU A 226 -5.92 13.75 5.43
CA GLU A 226 -5.43 13.14 4.21
C GLU A 226 -4.91 11.74 4.49
N THR A 227 -5.33 10.80 3.64
CA THR A 227 -4.75 9.46 3.64
C THR A 227 -3.29 9.51 3.19
N PRO A 228 -2.47 8.50 3.53
CA PRO A 228 -1.05 8.48 3.13
C PRO A 228 -0.83 8.62 1.62
N ASP A 229 -1.68 7.97 0.80
CA ASP A 229 -1.58 8.05 -0.66
C ASP A 229 -1.91 9.48 -1.15
N GLN A 230 -2.83 10.18 -0.48
CA GLN A 230 -3.17 11.58 -0.78
C GLN A 230 -2.06 12.57 -0.38
N GLN A 231 -1.32 12.30 0.70
CA GLN A 231 -0.19 13.15 1.10
C GLN A 231 1.00 13.06 0.12
N THR A 232 1.14 11.94 -0.59
CA THR A 232 2.25 11.71 -1.52
C THR A 232 1.93 12.07 -2.98
N THR A 233 0.66 12.30 -3.31
CA THR A 233 0.19 12.58 -4.69
C THR A 233 0.14 14.08 -4.93
#